data_AF-A0A6I3I9Q6-F1
#
_entry.id   AF-A0A6I3I9Q6-F1
#
_cell.length_a   1.000
_cell.length_b   1.000
_cell.length_c   1.000
_cell.angle_alpha   90.00
_cell.angle_beta   90.00
_cell.angle_gamma   90.00
#
_symmetry.space_group_name_H-M   'P 1'
#
loop_
_entity.id
_entity.type
_entity.pdbx_description
1 polymer ?
#
loop_
_entity_poly.entity_id
_entity_poly.type
_entity_poly.pdbx_seq_one_letter_code
_entity_poly.pdbx_strand_id
1 'polypeptide(L)'
;MPTTKRRHPVTETAEVSEALRAAALRWPADRDKPARLLRRLIEEGHKSIDPSAAERQDNRLAALKRISGSYTGLYEPGYLDDLRADWPECSP
;
A
#
# COMPACT_ATOMS: atom_id res chain seq x y z
N MET A 1 24.36 -16.57 24.31
CA MET A 1 24.61 -16.25 22.89
C MET A 1 24.54 -14.74 22.69
N PRO A 2 25.66 -14.05 22.43
CA PRO A 2 25.60 -12.66 22.02
C PRO A 2 25.15 -12.62 20.55
N THR A 3 24.00 -12.02 20.28
CA THR A 3 23.52 -11.80 18.91
C THR A 3 24.38 -10.74 18.24
N THR A 4 25.02 -11.09 17.10
CA THR A 4 25.92 -10.22 16.31
C THR A 4 25.27 -8.93 15.77
N LYS A 5 23.94 -8.80 15.87
CA LYS A 5 23.20 -7.63 15.36
C LYS A 5 23.23 -6.48 16.36
N ARG A 6 23.63 -5.28 15.89
CA ARG A 6 23.53 -4.04 16.68
C ARG A 6 22.06 -3.75 17.03
N ARG A 7 21.84 -3.31 18.27
CA ARG A 7 20.53 -2.87 18.76
C ARG A 7 20.43 -1.36 18.60
N HIS A 8 19.32 -0.91 18.03
CA HIS A 8 18.95 0.51 17.98
C HIS A 8 17.78 0.70 18.94
N PRO A 9 18.01 1.22 20.17
CA PRO A 9 16.93 1.50 21.09
C PRO A 9 16.07 2.63 20.54
N VAL A 10 14.76 2.48 20.63
CA VAL A 10 13.78 3.51 20.26
C VAL A 10 12.95 3.79 21.49
N THR A 11 12.89 5.05 21.90
CA THR A 11 11.99 5.52 22.96
C THR A 11 10.62 5.78 22.37
N GLU A 12 9.57 5.32 23.04
CA GLU A 12 8.20 5.58 22.61
C GLU A 12 7.84 7.03 22.90
N THR A 13 7.60 7.79 21.82
CA THR A 13 7.05 9.15 21.84
C THR A 13 5.62 9.13 21.33
N ALA A 14 4.94 10.28 21.38
CA ALA A 14 3.59 10.41 20.83
C ALA A 14 3.55 10.07 19.32
N GLU A 15 4.55 10.51 18.57
CA GLU A 15 4.70 10.25 17.14
C GLU A 15 4.95 8.77 16.86
N VAL A 16 5.79 8.11 17.67
CA VAL A 16 6.03 6.66 17.57
C VAL A 16 4.74 5.90 17.86
N SER A 17 3.97 6.33 18.85
CA SER A 17 2.69 5.71 19.22
C SER A 17 1.66 5.83 18.09
N GLU A 18 1.54 7.00 17.45
CA GLU A 18 0.68 7.21 16.27
C GLU A 18 1.12 6.31 15.10
N ALA A 19 2.42 6.30 14.79
CA ALA A 19 2.95 5.48 13.71
C ALA A 19 2.69 3.99 13.94
N LEU A 20 2.79 3.51 15.18
CA LEU A 20 2.46 2.14 15.56
C LEU A 20 0.96 1.84 15.42
N ARG A 21 0.08 2.76 15.79
CA ARG A 21 -1.38 2.61 15.56
C ARG A 21 -1.69 2.50 14.07
N ALA A 22 -1.14 3.38 13.24
CA ALA A 22 -1.31 3.32 11.79
C ALA A 22 -0.75 2.01 11.21
N ALA A 23 0.41 1.56 11.68
CA ALA A 23 1.00 0.28 11.28
C ALA A 23 0.14 -0.92 11.69
N ALA A 24 -0.47 -0.89 12.88
CA ALA A 24 -1.34 -1.96 13.36
C ALA A 24 -2.61 -2.10 12.50
N LEU A 25 -3.16 -0.99 12.01
CA LEU A 25 -4.27 -1.00 11.04
C LEU A 25 -3.84 -1.60 9.70
N ARG A 26 -2.63 -1.25 9.24
CA ARG A 26 -2.05 -1.76 7.97
C ARG A 26 -1.67 -3.24 8.04
N TRP A 27 -1.19 -3.71 9.19
CA TRP A 27 -0.74 -5.08 9.44
C TRP A 27 -1.35 -5.66 10.72
N PRO A 28 -2.64 -6.06 10.69
CA PRO A 28 -3.36 -6.53 11.88
C PRO A 28 -2.73 -7.75 12.57
N ALA A 29 -2.08 -8.63 11.81
CA ALA A 29 -1.41 -9.83 12.33
C ALA A 29 -0.23 -9.54 13.26
N ASP A 30 0.34 -8.33 13.19
CA ASP A 30 1.45 -7.89 14.02
C ASP A 30 1.03 -6.78 15.02
N ARG A 31 -0.27 -6.50 15.19
CA ARG A 31 -0.79 -5.39 16.02
C ARG A 31 -0.22 -5.36 17.45
N ASP A 32 -0.05 -6.53 18.06
CA ASP A 32 0.42 -6.69 19.45
C ASP A 32 1.96 -6.84 19.53
N LYS A 33 2.67 -6.57 18.42
CA LYS A 33 4.12 -6.79 18.27
C LYS A 33 4.80 -5.50 17.79
N PRO A 34 5.00 -4.50 18.65
CA PRO A 34 5.50 -3.18 18.26
C PRO A 34 6.87 -3.24 17.56
N ALA A 35 7.78 -4.11 18.00
CA ALA A 35 9.07 -4.31 17.33
C ALA A 35 8.94 -4.83 15.88
N ARG A 36 7.92 -5.64 15.58
CA ARG A 36 7.65 -6.10 14.21
C ARG A 36 7.04 -4.99 13.36
N LEU A 37 6.12 -4.21 13.95
CA LEU A 37 5.54 -3.04 13.29
C LEU A 37 6.60 -1.99 12.95
N LEU A 38 7.50 -1.66 13.88
CA LEU A 38 8.64 -0.79 13.62
C LEU A 38 9.51 -1.30 12.48
N ARG A 39 9.80 -2.61 12.44
CA ARG A 39 10.57 -3.19 11.34
C ARG A 39 9.86 -3.02 9.99
N ARG A 40 8.55 -3.27 9.93
CA ARG A 40 7.75 -3.06 8.70
C ARG A 40 7.72 -1.60 8.27
N LEU A 41 7.57 -0.68 9.23
CA LEU A 41 7.62 0.76 8.97
C LEU A 41 8.97 1.17 8.39
N ILE A 42 10.08 0.65 8.92
CA ILE A 42 11.43 0.90 8.38
C ILE A 42 11.57 0.32 6.97
N GLU A 43 11.06 -0.89 6.72
CA GLU A 43 11.08 -1.51 5.39
C GLU A 43 10.27 -0.70 4.37
N GLU A 44 9.08 -0.23 4.73
CA GLU A 44 8.26 0.64 3.86
C GLU A 44 8.90 2.03 3.68
N GLY A 45 9.46 2.61 4.74
CA GLY A 45 10.21 3.87 4.67
C GLY A 45 11.45 3.76 3.79
N HIS A 46 12.16 2.62 3.82
CA HIS A 46 13.26 2.37 2.91
C HIS A 46 12.79 2.29 1.45
N LYS A 47 11.67 1.62 1.19
CA LYS A 47 11.07 1.58 -0.16
C LYS A 47 10.60 2.95 -0.62
N SER A 48 10.16 3.85 0.27
CA SER A 48 9.71 5.17 -0.16
C SER A 48 10.87 6.11 -0.51
N ILE A 49 12.06 5.92 0.10
CA ILE A 49 13.25 6.73 -0.17
C ILE A 49 14.18 6.13 -1.24
N ASP A 50 14.03 4.84 -1.55
CA ASP A 50 14.84 4.17 -2.57
C ASP A 50 14.38 4.62 -3.97
N PRO A 51 15.26 5.29 -4.76
CA PRO A 51 14.91 5.76 -6.10
C PRO A 51 14.49 4.62 -7.03
N SER A 52 14.98 3.39 -6.82
CA SER A 52 14.57 2.22 -7.61
C SER A 52 13.12 1.80 -7.32
N ALA A 53 12.58 2.14 -6.15
CA ALA A 53 11.19 1.85 -5.80
C ALA A 53 10.25 2.93 -6.36
N ALA A 54 10.69 4.19 -6.43
CA ALA A 54 9.99 5.22 -7.20
C ALA A 54 9.92 4.85 -8.69
N GLU A 55 11.02 4.43 -9.30
CA GLU A 55 11.04 3.92 -10.68
C GLU A 55 10.14 2.70 -10.88
N ARG A 56 10.11 1.76 -9.93
CA ARG A 56 9.20 0.60 -9.98
C ARG A 56 7.73 1.00 -9.83
N GLN A 57 7.43 1.99 -9.00
CA GLN A 57 6.08 2.52 -8.84
C GLN A 57 5.61 3.25 -10.09
N ASP A 58 6.46 4.09 -10.69
CA ASP A 58 6.19 4.77 -11.95
C ASP A 58 6.01 3.77 -13.09
N ASN A 59 6.85 2.74 -13.16
CA ASN A 59 6.70 1.65 -14.14
C ASN A 59 5.37 0.90 -13.95
N ARG A 60 4.96 0.64 -12.70
CA ARG A 60 3.65 0.01 -12.42
C ARG A 60 2.49 0.91 -12.83
N LEU A 61 2.55 2.21 -12.51
CA LEU A 61 1.53 3.18 -12.90
C LEU A 61 1.47 3.35 -14.42
N ALA A 62 2.61 3.35 -15.10
CA ALA A 62 2.70 3.39 -16.55
C ALA A 62 2.11 2.12 -17.19
N ALA A 63 2.35 0.94 -16.61
CA ALA A 63 1.73 -0.30 -17.04
C ALA A 63 0.21 -0.29 -16.86
N LEU A 64 -0.30 0.21 -15.72
CA LEU A 64 -1.73 0.38 -15.49
C LEU A 64 -2.37 1.37 -16.47
N LYS A 65 -1.73 2.53 -16.73
CA LYS A 65 -2.19 3.49 -17.74
C LYS A 65 -2.21 2.90 -19.15
N ARG A 66 -1.20 2.09 -19.50
CA ARG A 66 -1.14 1.41 -20.79
C ARG A 66 -2.28 0.41 -20.94
N ILE A 67 -2.58 -0.36 -19.90
CA ILE A 67 -3.71 -1.30 -19.88
C ILE A 67 -5.03 -0.54 -19.94
N SER A 68 -5.23 0.50 -19.13
CA SER A 68 -6.48 1.27 -19.17
C SER A 68 -6.72 1.94 -20.52
N GLY A 69 -5.65 2.46 -21.16
CA GLY A 69 -5.71 3.08 -22.48
C GLY A 69 -5.89 2.11 -23.65
N SER A 70 -5.56 0.83 -23.49
CA SER A 70 -5.78 -0.19 -24.53
C SER A 70 -7.21 -0.75 -24.53
N TYR A 71 -7.93 -0.62 -23.41
CA TYR A 71 -9.34 -1.01 -23.33
C TYR A 71 -10.32 0.12 -23.69
N THR A 72 -9.91 1.39 -23.66
CA THR A 72 -10.78 2.53 -24.03
C THR A 72 -11.20 2.58 -25.50
N GLY A 73 -10.57 1.81 -26.39
CA GLY A 73 -10.96 1.68 -27.81
C GLY A 73 -11.73 0.40 -28.15
N LEU A 74 -11.96 -0.49 -27.18
CA LEU A 74 -12.68 -1.76 -27.37
C LEU A 74 -14.16 -1.69 -26.98
N TYR A 75 -14.57 -0.61 -26.31
CA TYR A 75 -15.94 -0.42 -25.86
C TYR A 75 -16.64 0.60 -26.74
N GLU A 76 -17.73 0.19 -27.38
CA GLU A 76 -18.58 1.05 -28.18
C GLU A 76 -19.12 2.23 -27.34
N PRO A 77 -19.36 3.41 -27.94
CA PRO A 77 -20.00 4.51 -27.25
C PRO A 77 -21.35 4.07 -26.66
N GLY A 78 -21.52 4.21 -25.35
CA GLY A 78 -22.73 3.76 -24.62
C GLY A 78 -22.58 2.43 -23.86
N TYR A 79 -21.51 1.66 -24.09
CA TYR A 79 -21.29 0.37 -23.40
C TYR A 79 -21.30 0.47 -21.87
N LEU A 80 -20.76 1.56 -21.30
CA LEU A 80 -20.77 1.78 -19.85
C LEU A 80 -22.16 2.15 -19.31
N ASP A 81 -23.02 2.75 -20.12
CA ASP A 81 -24.37 3.11 -19.72
C ASP A 81 -25.30 1.89 -19.81
N ASP A 82 -25.13 1.05 -20.83
CA ASP A 82 -25.80 -0.25 -20.95
C ASP A 82 -25.43 -1.18 -19.79
N LEU A 83 -24.13 -1.24 -19.44
CA LEU A 83 -23.66 -2.09 -18.34
C LEU A 83 -24.10 -1.58 -16.96
N ARG A 84 -24.34 -0.27 -16.80
CA ARG A 84 -24.94 0.31 -15.59
C ARG A 84 -26.44 0.07 -15.53
N ALA A 85 -27.13 0.08 -16.67
CA ALA A 85 -28.56 -0.22 -16.73
C ALA A 85 -28.85 -1.70 -16.39
N ASP A 86 -27.94 -2.61 -16.75
CA ASP A 86 -28.01 -4.04 -16.42
C ASP A 86 -27.65 -4.38 -14.97
N TRP A 87 -27.18 -3.41 -14.18
CA TRP A 87 -26.92 -3.62 -12.76
C TRP A 87 -28.13 -3.17 -11.94
N PRO A 88 -29.01 -4.09 -11.48
CA PRO A 88 -30.12 -3.71 -10.64
C PRO A 88 -29.57 -3.06 -9.37
N GLU A 89 -30.19 -1.95 -8.99
CA GLU A 89 -29.88 -1.19 -7.79
C GLU A 89 -30.12 -2.10 -6.57
N CYS A 90 -29.11 -2.87 -6.17
CA CYS A 90 -29.10 -3.47 -4.84
C CYS A 90 -28.84 -2.37 -3.81
N SER A 91 -29.90 -1.63 -3.53
CA SER A 91 -30.21 -1.04 -2.23
C SER A 91 -31.46 -1.76 -1.72
N PRO A 92 -31.58 -2.14 -0.43
CA PRO A 92 -30.84 -1.71 0.75
C PRO A 92 -29.96 -2.79 1.40
#